data_AF-A0A6I7TRZ4-F1
#
_entry.id   AF-A0A6I7TRZ4-F1
#
_cell.length_a   1.000
_cell.length_b   1.000
_cell.length_c   1.000
_cell.angle_alpha   90.00
_cell.angle_beta   90.00
_cell.angle_gamma   90.00
#
_symmetry.space_group_name_H-M   'P 1'
#
loop_
_entity.id
_entity.type
_entity.pdbx_description
1 polymer ?
#
loop_
_entity_poly.entity_id
_entity_poly.type
_entity_poly.pdbx_seq_one_letter_code
_entity_poly.pdbx_strand_id
1 'polypeptide(L)'
;MLITPDDIIQYSVIEAVKNRPQELLRQDILEAEAEAEQITGHRFTDEKYDPLPEKARLALLQLAQYFALKNGDESLLKGYKSEKLGDYSYTLSRSGGLAKPDVYKLLEEFILDYESVRFKVRPL
;
A
#
# COMPACT_ATOMS: atom_id res chain seq x y z
N MET A 1 6.02 -9.41 9.60
CA MET A 1 5.70 -7.98 9.47
C MET A 1 6.99 -7.23 9.32
N LEU A 2 7.18 -6.66 8.14
CA LEU A 2 8.40 -5.94 7.74
C LEU A 2 8.47 -4.53 8.36
N ILE A 3 7.31 -3.99 8.75
CA ILE A 3 7.16 -2.69 9.42
C ILE A 3 6.16 -2.80 10.58
N THR A 4 6.30 -1.93 11.59
CA THR A 4 5.35 -1.87 12.72
C THR A 4 4.33 -0.75 12.53
N PRO A 5 3.13 -0.82 13.15
CA PRO A 5 2.19 0.31 13.12
C PRO A 5 2.78 1.58 13.76
N ASP A 6 3.70 1.45 14.72
CA ASP A 6 4.38 2.61 15.32
C ASP A 6 5.27 3.34 14.31
N ASP A 7 5.99 2.59 13.46
CA ASP A 7 6.79 3.17 12.37
C ASP A 7 5.95 4.08 11.46
N ILE A 8 4.72 3.66 11.15
CA ILE A 8 3.81 4.46 10.31
C ILE A 8 3.33 5.70 11.05
N ILE A 9 3.03 5.59 12.35
CA ILE A 9 2.57 6.72 13.17
C ILE A 9 3.68 7.77 13.31
N GLN A 10 4.94 7.33 13.45
CA GLN A 10 6.10 8.21 13.50
C GLN A 10 6.42 8.84 12.14
N TYR A 11 6.32 8.07 11.06
CA TYR A 11 6.58 8.55 9.70
C TYR A 11 5.48 9.49 9.19
N SER A 12 4.21 9.17 9.46
CA SER A 12 3.08 9.92 8.94
C SER A 12 2.88 11.21 9.71
N VAL A 13 2.65 12.31 9.00
CA VAL A 13 2.25 13.60 9.60
C VAL A 13 0.73 13.77 9.68
N ILE A 14 -0.03 12.81 9.13
CA ILE A 14 -1.49 12.96 8.96
C ILE A 14 -2.21 12.42 10.19
N GLU A 15 -3.02 13.27 10.82
CA GLU A 15 -3.75 12.92 12.03
C GLU A 15 -4.73 11.75 11.85
N ALA A 16 -5.33 11.61 10.67
CA ALA A 16 -6.22 10.49 10.34
C ALA A 16 -5.50 9.13 10.43
N VAL A 17 -4.23 9.06 10.03
CA VAL A 17 -3.41 7.85 10.12
C VAL A 17 -2.96 7.61 11.56
N LYS A 18 -2.61 8.68 12.29
CA LYS A 18 -2.18 8.59 13.70
C LYS A 18 -3.28 8.16 14.65
N ASN A 19 -4.52 8.60 14.41
CA ASN A 19 -5.68 8.26 15.24
C ASN A 19 -6.30 6.89 14.89
N ARG A 20 -5.80 6.21 13.85
CA ARG A 20 -6.32 4.92 13.41
C ARG A 20 -5.92 3.81 14.40
N PRO A 21 -6.82 2.90 14.77
CA PRO A 21 -6.49 1.82 15.70
C PRO A 21 -5.42 0.89 15.12
N GLN A 22 -4.49 0.45 15.98
CA GLN A 22 -3.35 -0.38 15.59
C GLN A 22 -3.77 -1.68 14.91
N GLU A 23 -4.93 -2.24 15.25
CA GLU A 23 -5.46 -3.45 14.61
C GLU A 23 -5.81 -3.24 13.14
N LEU A 24 -6.33 -2.06 12.78
CA LEU A 24 -6.61 -1.71 11.39
C LEU A 24 -5.32 -1.37 10.65
N LEU A 25 -4.40 -0.63 11.29
CA LEU A 25 -3.08 -0.36 10.71
C LEU A 25 -2.33 -1.64 10.36
N ARG A 26 -2.47 -2.71 11.15
CA ARG A 26 -1.93 -4.04 10.83
C ARG A 26 -2.49 -4.62 9.54
N GLN A 27 -3.78 -4.38 9.25
CA GLN A 27 -4.41 -4.82 8.00
C GLN A 27 -3.95 -3.96 6.83
N ASP A 28 -3.87 -2.64 7.02
CA ASP A 28 -3.36 -1.72 6.00
C ASP A 28 -1.88 -2.02 5.64
N ILE A 29 -1.06 -2.40 6.64
CA ILE A 29 0.31 -2.89 6.45
C ILE A 29 0.31 -4.16 5.60
N LEU A 30 -0.59 -5.10 5.87
CA LEU A 30 -0.65 -6.37 5.14
C LEU A 30 -1.06 -6.15 3.67
N GLU A 31 -1.98 -5.21 3.40
CA GLU A 31 -2.28 -4.77 2.02
C GLU A 31 -1.05 -4.15 1.34
N ALA A 32 -0.28 -3.33 2.07
CA ALA A 32 0.95 -2.72 1.56
C ALA A 32 2.04 -3.76 1.26
N GLU A 33 2.20 -4.77 2.13
CA GLU A 33 3.12 -5.89 1.91
C GLU A 33 2.72 -6.66 0.64
N ALA A 34 1.44 -6.99 0.48
CA ALA A 34 0.93 -7.71 -0.69
C ALA A 34 1.13 -6.93 -2.02
N GLU A 35 0.91 -5.61 -2.01
CA GLU A 35 1.14 -4.76 -3.17
C GLU A 35 2.64 -4.66 -3.50
N ALA A 36 3.51 -4.53 -2.50
CA ALA A 36 4.96 -4.54 -2.69
C ALA A 36 5.47 -5.89 -3.23
N GLU A 37 4.93 -7.00 -2.75
CA GLU A 37 5.19 -8.35 -3.28
C GLU A 37 4.77 -8.46 -4.75
N GLN A 38 3.61 -7.89 -5.10
CA GLN A 38 3.13 -7.89 -6.49
C GLN A 38 4.05 -7.08 -7.42
N ILE A 39 4.51 -5.91 -6.98
CA ILE A 39 5.40 -5.05 -7.76
C ILE A 39 6.77 -5.71 -7.95
N THR A 40 7.32 -6.27 -6.88
CA THR A 40 8.69 -6.82 -6.87
C THR A 40 8.78 -8.27 -7.34
N GLY A 41 7.65 -8.96 -7.42
CA GLY A 41 7.56 -10.35 -7.83
C GLY A 41 8.11 -11.34 -6.80
N HIS A 42 8.41 -10.91 -5.58
CA HIS A 42 8.90 -11.77 -4.51
C HIS A 42 8.57 -11.26 -3.12
N ARG A 43 8.79 -12.12 -2.12
CA ARG A 43 8.61 -11.79 -0.71
C ARG A 43 9.90 -11.26 -0.13
N PHE A 44 9.79 -10.18 0.64
CA PHE A 44 10.90 -9.66 1.46
C PHE A 44 11.11 -10.46 2.77
N THR A 45 10.57 -11.68 2.85
CA THR A 45 10.73 -12.59 4.00
C THR A 45 12.03 -13.41 3.96
N ASP A 46 12.85 -13.21 2.93
CA ASP A 46 14.10 -13.93 2.70
C ASP A 46 15.22 -13.37 3.60
N GLU A 47 16.08 -14.23 4.16
CA GLU A 47 17.17 -13.81 5.06
C GLU A 47 18.14 -12.81 4.40
N LYS A 48 18.23 -12.80 3.06
CA LYS A 48 19.08 -11.84 2.33
C LYS A 48 18.61 -10.38 2.46
N TYR A 49 17.37 -10.18 2.91
CA TYR A 49 16.77 -8.88 3.14
C TYR A 49 16.64 -8.56 4.63
N ASP A 50 17.34 -9.28 5.51
CA ASP A 50 17.48 -8.93 6.92
C ASP A 50 18.90 -8.38 7.19
N PRO A 51 19.06 -7.07 7.47
CA PRO A 51 18.03 -6.06 7.71
C PRO A 51 17.41 -5.49 6.42
N LEU A 52 16.14 -5.10 6.50
CA LEU A 52 15.37 -4.61 5.36
C LEU A 52 16.01 -3.35 4.77
N PRO A 53 16.26 -3.30 3.44
CA PRO A 53 16.87 -2.14 2.81
C PRO A 53 15.98 -0.90 2.99
N GLU A 54 16.61 0.24 3.27
CA GLU A 54 15.90 1.49 3.60
C GLU A 54 14.88 1.90 2.52
N LYS A 55 15.21 1.66 1.23
CA LYS A 55 14.32 1.93 0.10
C LYS A 55 13.04 1.09 0.15
N ALA A 56 13.15 -0.21 0.43
CA ALA A 56 11.99 -1.09 0.56
C ALA A 56 11.15 -0.74 1.79
N ARG A 57 11.81 -0.41 2.91
CA ARG A 57 11.12 0.06 4.12
C ARG A 57 10.33 1.35 3.85
N LEU A 58 10.93 2.31 3.16
CA LEU A 58 10.26 3.57 2.78
C LEU A 58 9.07 3.33 1.85
N ALA A 59 9.21 2.44 0.86
CA ALA A 59 8.12 2.06 -0.04
C ALA A 59 6.93 1.47 0.73
N LEU A 60 7.18 0.55 1.66
CA LEU A 60 6.15 -0.05 2.50
C LEU A 60 5.45 0.98 3.39
N LEU A 61 6.21 1.93 3.97
CA LEU A 61 5.64 3.02 4.78
C LEU A 61 4.71 3.91 3.96
N GLN A 62 5.10 4.27 2.73
CA GLN A 62 4.27 5.08 1.84
C GLN A 62 2.99 4.34 1.40
N LEU A 63 3.11 3.06 1.04
CA LEU A 63 1.95 2.24 0.70
C LEU A 63 1.00 2.07 1.89
N ALA A 64 1.52 1.74 3.07
CA ALA A 64 0.70 1.56 4.27
C ALA A 64 0.00 2.87 4.68
N GLN A 65 0.69 4.01 4.57
CA GLN A 65 0.06 5.32 4.76
C GLN A 65 -1.07 5.56 3.77
N TYR A 66 -0.88 5.19 2.49
CA TYR A 66 -1.91 5.30 1.47
C TYR A 66 -3.15 4.45 1.77
N PHE A 67 -2.97 3.18 2.14
CA PHE A 67 -4.07 2.28 2.50
C PHE A 67 -4.78 2.76 3.77
N ALA A 68 -4.04 3.21 4.79
CA ALA A 68 -4.61 3.77 6.00
C ALA A 68 -5.48 5.01 5.73
N LEU A 69 -5.08 5.88 4.79
CA LEU A 69 -5.89 7.02 4.35
C LEU A 69 -7.12 6.58 3.55
N LYS A 70 -6.92 5.70 2.57
CA LYS A 70 -7.99 5.19 1.70
C LYS A 70 -9.08 4.50 2.52
N ASN A 71 -8.69 3.66 3.48
CA ASN A 71 -9.59 2.93 4.37
C ASN A 71 -10.06 3.79 5.56
N GLY A 72 -9.47 4.98 5.77
CA GLY A 72 -9.85 5.94 6.81
C GLY A 72 -10.82 7.02 6.34
N ASP A 73 -10.96 7.21 5.03
CA ASP A 73 -11.90 8.17 4.45
C ASP A 73 -13.34 7.61 4.50
N GLU A 74 -13.98 7.74 5.66
CA GLU A 74 -15.38 7.36 5.87
C GLU A 74 -16.37 8.14 4.98
N SER A 75 -15.96 9.26 4.36
CA SER A 75 -16.80 9.99 3.40
C SER A 75 -17.15 9.16 2.17
N LEU A 76 -16.31 8.19 1.78
CA LEU A 76 -16.62 7.20 0.74
C LEU A 76 -17.71 6.20 1.18
N LEU A 77 -17.82 5.91 2.48
CA LEU A 77 -18.82 5.00 3.05
C LEU A 77 -20.14 5.72 3.39
N LYS A 78 -20.07 6.98 3.82
CA LYS A 78 -21.26 7.79 4.18
C LYS A 78 -22.10 8.20 2.97
N GLY A 79 -21.54 8.19 1.75
CA GLY A 79 -22.30 8.40 0.51
C GLY A 79 -23.30 7.29 0.15
N TYR A 80 -23.26 6.13 0.81
CA TYR A 80 -24.16 5.00 0.52
C TYR A 80 -25.46 4.99 1.34
N LYS A 81 -25.66 5.93 2.26
CA LYS A 81 -26.85 5.96 3.11
C LYS A 81 -27.66 7.23 2.87
N SER A 82 -28.78 7.05 2.18
CA SER A 82 -29.82 8.04 1.82
C SER A 82 -29.32 9.12 0.84
N GLU A 83 -29.82 9.20 -0.39
CA GLU A 83 -31.17 9.70 -0.69
C GLU A 83 -31.86 8.98 -1.87
N LYS A 84 -33.20 9.03 -1.81
CA LYS A 84 -34.23 8.50 -2.72
C LYS A 84 -33.88 8.37 -4.21
N LEU A 85 -34.49 7.34 -4.81
CA LEU A 85 -34.86 7.28 -6.23
C LEU A 85 -35.23 8.66 -6.77
N GLY A 86 -34.51 9.14 -7.78
CA GLY A 86 -34.84 10.37 -8.47
C GLY A 86 -33.70 10.81 -9.38
N ASP A 87 -33.65 10.21 -10.57
CA ASP A 87 -33.18 10.79 -11.84
C ASP A 87 -32.30 12.06 -11.77
N TYR A 88 -31.12 11.95 -11.18
CA TYR A 88 -30.05 12.92 -11.38
C TYR A 88 -28.75 12.16 -11.55
N SER A 89 -28.26 12.19 -12.79
CA SER A 89 -26.90 11.79 -13.12
C SER A 89 -25.95 12.77 -12.44
N TYR A 90 -25.61 12.51 -11.18
CA TYR A 90 -24.52 13.18 -10.50
C TYR A 90 -23.24 12.68 -11.14
N THR A 91 -22.73 13.45 -12.10
CA THR A 91 -21.29 13.52 -12.33
C THR A 91 -20.68 14.01 -11.01
N LEU A 92 -20.28 13.08 -10.14
CA LEU A 92 -19.46 13.39 -8.97
C LEU A 92 -18.07 13.81 -9.47
N SER A 93 -18.03 15.03 -10.01
CA SER A 93 -16.84 15.79 -10.32
C SER A 93 -16.15 16.18 -9.03
N ARG A 94 -15.25 15.31 -8.57
CA ARG A 94 -13.91 15.69 -8.09
C ARG A 94 -13.12 14.41 -7.79
N SER A 95 -12.87 13.57 -8.79
CA SER A 95 -11.92 12.45 -8.67
C SER A 95 -10.47 12.97 -8.63
N GLY A 96 -10.16 13.80 -7.63
CA GLY A 96 -8.82 13.83 -7.04
C GLY A 96 -8.68 12.58 -6.18
N GLY A 97 -8.85 11.40 -6.79
CA GLY A 97 -8.65 10.14 -6.10
C GLY A 97 -7.28 10.17 -5.46
N LEU A 98 -7.18 9.74 -4.21
CA LEU A 98 -5.92 9.50 -3.52
C LEU A 98 -4.99 8.82 -4.54
N ALA A 99 -4.01 9.56 -5.04
CA ALA A 99 -3.08 9.08 -6.03
C ALA A 99 -2.16 8.09 -5.31
N LYS A 100 -2.04 6.88 -5.84
CA LYS A 100 -1.10 5.90 -5.28
C LYS A 100 0.30 6.54 -5.27
N PRO A 101 1.03 6.48 -4.15
CA PRO A 101 2.39 6.99 -4.10
C PRO A 101 3.27 6.24 -5.10
N ASP A 102 4.16 6.95 -5.77
CA ASP A 102 5.07 6.39 -6.76
C ASP A 102 6.22 5.64 -6.05
N VAL A 103 5.91 4.45 -5.57
CA VAL A 103 6.88 3.56 -4.89
C VAL A 103 7.67 2.69 -5.86
N TYR A 104 7.31 2.72 -7.15
CA TYR A 104 7.97 1.94 -8.19
C TYR A 104 9.47 2.24 -8.24
N LYS A 105 9.86 3.54 -8.20
CA LYS A 105 11.28 3.93 -8.19
C LYS A 105 12.06 3.50 -6.95
N LEU A 106 11.37 3.24 -5.85
CA LEU A 106 11.99 2.75 -4.62
C LEU A 106 12.16 1.24 -4.65
N LEU A 107 11.27 0.56 -5.38
CA LEU A 107 11.23 -0.89 -5.49
C LEU A 107 11.93 -1.42 -6.75
N GLU A 108 12.23 -0.57 -7.75
CA GLU A 108 12.77 -0.97 -9.06
C GLU A 108 14.04 -1.81 -8.95
N GLU A 109 14.95 -1.48 -8.02
CA GLU A 109 16.19 -2.21 -7.77
C GLU A 109 15.97 -3.61 -7.19
N PHE A 110 14.79 -3.85 -6.63
CA PHE A 110 14.39 -5.11 -6.02
C PHE A 110 13.47 -5.91 -6.92
N ILE A 111 12.93 -5.35 -8.01
CA ILE A 111 12.09 -6.09 -8.94
C ILE A 111 12.92 -7.22 -9.53
N LEU A 112 12.53 -8.47 -9.23
CA LEU A 112 13.14 -9.61 -9.89
C LEU A 112 12.72 -9.54 -11.35
N ASP A 113 13.69 -9.25 -12.21
CA ASP A 113 13.50 -9.35 -13.64
C ASP A 113 13.01 -10.77 -13.98
N TYR A 114 11.82 -10.84 -14.58
CA TYR A 114 11.14 -12.09 -14.89
C TYR A 114 11.97 -12.97 -15.84
N GLU A 115 12.93 -12.41 -16.60
CA GLU A 115 13.85 -13.21 -17.42
C GLU A 115 14.87 -13.98 -16.58
N SER A 116 15.31 -13.43 -15.44
CA SER A 116 16.26 -14.11 -14.55
C SER A 116 15.67 -15.37 -13.88
N VAL A 117 14.35 -15.40 -13.69
CA VAL A 117 13.63 -16.58 -13.15
C VAL A 117 13.44 -17.65 -14.24
N ARG A 118 13.17 -17.25 -15.50
CA ARG A 118 13.06 -18.18 -16.64
C ARG A 118 14.38 -18.84 -17.03
N PHE A 119 15.52 -18.18 -16.86
CA PHE A 119 16.82 -18.78 -17.20
C PHE A 119 17.32 -19.85 -16.22
N LYS A 120 16.63 -20.03 -15.07
CA LYS A 120 16.99 -21.05 -14.07
C LYS A 120 16.25 -22.38 -14.24
N VAL A 121 15.24 -22.43 -15.10
CA VAL A 121 14.64 -23.69 -15.57
C VAL A 121 15.36 -24.13 -16.84
N ARG A 122 16.52 -24.79 -16.65
CA ARG A 122 17.29 -25.36 -17.77
C ARG A 122 16.47 -26.39 -18.54
N PRO A 123 16.69 -26.52 -19.86
CA PRO A 123 16.10 -27.56 -20.70
C PRO A 123 16.73 -28.93 -20.36
N LEU A 124 15.92 -29.98 -20.48
CA LEU A 124 16.36 -31.37 -20.60
C LEU A 124 16.15 -31.82 -22.04
#